data_AF-K0XAB4-F1
#
_entry.id   AF-K0XAB4-F1
#
_cell.length_a   1.000
_cell.length_b   1.000
_cell.length_c   1.000
_cell.angle_alpha   90.00
_cell.angle_beta   90.00
_cell.angle_gamma   90.00
#
_symmetry.space_group_name_H-M   'P 1'
#
loop_
_entity.id
_entity.type
_entity.pdbx_description
1 polymer ?
#
loop_
_entity_poly.entity_id
_entity_poly.type
_entity_poly.pdbx_seq_one_letter_code
_entity_poly.pdbx_strand_id
1 'polypeptide(L)' 'MKRLRAKDKYVFVHKDRNNGVTIVSEINYPENYNPCAYWEELPETEARELERVFNERRTN' A
#
# COMPACT_ATOMS: atom_id res chain seq x y z
N MET A 1 2.35 5.44 -19.70
CA MET A 1 2.31 5.20 -18.23
C MET A 1 0.86 5.17 -17.81
N LYS A 2 0.47 4.21 -16.97
CA LYS A 2 -0.89 4.11 -16.45
C LYS A 2 -0.91 4.59 -15.01
N ARG A 3 -2.04 5.17 -14.64
CA ARG A 3 -2.35 5.64 -13.29
C ARG A 3 -3.48 4.77 -12.76
N LEU A 4 -3.30 4.23 -11.57
CA LEU A 4 -4.34 3.53 -10.82
C LEU A 4 -4.62 4.32 -9.55
N ARG A 5 -5.86 4.76 -9.38
CA ARG A 5 -6.29 5.52 -8.21
C ARG A 5 -7.20 4.64 -7.37
N ALA A 6 -6.98 4.62 -6.07
CA ALA A 6 -7.81 3.87 -5.15
C ALA A 6 -9.21 4.49 -5.07
N LYS A 7 -10.17 3.70 -4.60
CA LYS A 7 -11.54 4.17 -4.33
C LYS A 7 -11.55 5.18 -3.17
N ASP A 8 -12.66 5.90 -3.05
CA ASP A 8 -12.87 6.84 -1.94
C ASP A 8 -12.76 6.10 -0.59
N LYS A 9 -11.90 6.57 0.31
CA LYS A 9 -11.53 5.92 1.59
C LYS A 9 -10.74 4.60 1.48
N TYR A 10 -10.23 4.29 0.30
CA TYR A 10 -9.30 3.18 0.08
C TYR A 10 -7.93 3.71 -0.32
N VAL A 11 -6.91 2.92 -0.03
CA VAL A 11 -5.51 3.18 -0.34
C VAL A 11 -4.84 1.90 -0.78
N PHE A 12 -3.80 2.03 -1.59
CA PHE A 12 -2.95 0.92 -1.94
C PHE A 12 -1.87 0.72 -0.90
N VAL A 13 -1.72 -0.52 -0.47
CA VAL A 13 -0.76 -0.93 0.54
C VAL A 13 0.24 -1.87 -0.11
N HIS A 14 1.51 -1.49 -0.10
CA HIS A 14 2.63 -2.36 -0.47
C HIS A 14 3.34 -2.83 0.80
N LYS A 15 3.38 -4.14 0.99
CA LYS A 15 4.10 -4.78 2.09
C LYS A 15 5.49 -5.18 1.59
N ASP A 16 6.50 -4.39 1.94
CA ASP A 16 7.89 -4.71 1.65
C ASP A 16 8.36 -5.90 2.49
N ARG A 17 9.18 -6.76 1.88
CA ARG A 17 9.80 -7.92 2.55
C ARG A 17 10.64 -7.55 3.79
N ASN A 18 11.03 -6.27 3.91
CA ASN A 18 11.79 -5.74 5.04
C ASN A 18 10.89 -5.20 6.18
N ASN A 19 9.64 -5.68 6.29
CA ASN A 19 8.64 -5.20 7.27
C ASN A 19 8.25 -3.72 7.11
N GLY A 20 8.46 -3.13 5.93
CA GLY A 20 7.95 -1.81 5.60
C GLY A 20 6.54 -1.91 5.03
N VAL A 21 5.62 -1.09 5.51
CA VAL A 21 4.32 -0.90 4.85
C VAL A 21 4.35 0.47 4.19
N THR A 22 4.15 0.50 2.87
CA THR A 22 4.04 1.74 2.09
C THR A 22 2.59 1.92 1.68
N ILE A 23 2.02 3.09 1.99
CA ILE A 23 0.63 3.42 1.67
C ILE A 23 0.61 4.55 0.65
N VAL A 24 -0.11 4.36 -0.45
CA VAL A 24 -0.31 5.40 -1.47
C VAL A 24 -1.76 5.43 -1.94
N SER A 25 -2.27 6.62 -2.25
CA SER A 25 -3.63 6.79 -2.81
C SER A 25 -3.67 6.61 -4.33
N GLU A 26 -2.52 6.73 -4.99
CA GLU A 26 -2.38 6.58 -6.43
C GLU A 26 -1.05 5.88 -6.76
N ILE A 27 -1.09 4.93 -7.70
CA ILE A 27 0.08 4.25 -8.25
C ILE A 27 0.27 4.68 -9.69
N ASN A 28 1.47 5.16 -9.99
CA ASN A 28 1.92 5.42 -11.36
C ASN A 28 2.84 4.29 -11.79
N TYR A 29 2.46 3.57 -12.85
CA TYR A 29 3.16 2.35 -13.26
C TYR A 29 3.28 2.23 -14.79
N PRO A 30 4.33 1.55 -15.30
CA PRO A 30 4.45 1.26 -16.72
C PRO A 30 3.46 0.18 -17.14
N GLU A 31 3.16 0.09 -18.44
CA GLU A 31 2.11 -0.81 -18.95
C GLU A 31 2.39 -2.30 -18.70
N ASN A 32 3.68 -2.67 -18.58
CA ASN A 32 4.14 -4.03 -18.26
C ASN A 32 4.18 -4.33 -16.75
N TYR A 33 3.75 -3.40 -15.89
CA TYR A 33 3.70 -3.61 -14.44
C TYR A 33 2.27 -3.90 -14.01
N ASN A 34 2.09 -4.91 -13.17
CA ASN A 34 0.79 -5.25 -12.62
C ASN A 34 0.72 -4.81 -11.15
N PRO A 35 0.17 -3.62 -10.83
CA PRO A 35 0.11 -3.14 -9.45
C PRO A 35 -0.71 -4.08 -8.57
N CYS A 36 -1.77 -4.71 -9.08
CA CYS A 36 -2.60 -5.64 -8.33
C CYS A 36 -1.84 -6.89 -7.83
N ALA A 37 -0.65 -7.20 -8.39
CA ALA A 37 0.18 -8.31 -7.93
C ALA A 37 1.05 -7.98 -6.71
N TYR A 38 1.31 -6.69 -6.47
CA TYR A 38 2.22 -6.21 -5.43
C TYR A 38 1.53 -5.29 -4.41
N TRP A 39 0.45 -4.63 -4.83
CA TRP A 39 -0.30 -3.66 -4.08
C TRP A 39 -1.68 -4.23 -3.74
N GLU A 40 -2.03 -4.16 -2.47
CA GLU A 40 -3.33 -4.56 -1.95
C GLU A 40 -4.18 -3.31 -1.74
N GLU A 41 -5.40 -3.26 -2.28
CA GLU A 41 -6.33 -2.16 -2.03
C GLU A 41 -7.05 -2.41 -0.70
N LEU A 42 -6.76 -1.59 0.30
CA LEU A 42 -7.35 -1.69 1.64
C LEU A 42 -8.03 -0.37 2.02
N PRO A 43 -9.04 -0.41 2.91
CA PRO A 43 -9.57 0.79 3.53
C PRO A 43 -8.45 1.58 4.20
N GLU A 44 -8.51 2.91 4.15
CA GLU A 44 -7.52 3.79 4.77
C GLU A 44 -7.31 3.46 6.26
N THR A 45 -8.40 3.15 6.97
CA THR A 45 -8.36 2.72 8.37
C THR A 45 -7.49 1.48 8.58
N GLU A 46 -7.75 0.41 7.82
CA GLU A 46 -6.99 -0.85 7.94
C GLU A 46 -5.53 -0.67 7.53
N ALA A 47 -5.28 0.12 6.48
CA ALA A 47 -3.93 0.44 6.05
C ALA A 47 -3.14 1.18 7.14
N ARG A 48 -3.77 2.16 7.81
CA ARG A 48 -3.19 2.92 8.93
C ARG A 48 -2.87 2.02 10.12
N GLU A 49 -3.74 1.05 10.40
CA GLU A 49 -3.52 0.05 11.45
C GLU A 49 -2.37 -0.88 11.09
N LEU A 50 -2.28 -1.34 9.84
CA LEU A 50 -1.14 -2.13 9.35
C LEU A 50 0.18 -1.37 9.48
N GLU A 51 0.23 -0.11 9.06
CA GLU A 51 1.43 0.73 9.22
C GLU A 51 1.83 0.84 10.70
N ARG A 52 0.87 1.09 11.61
CA ARG A 52 1.12 1.10 13.05
C ARG A 52 1.69 -0.24 13.53
N VAL A 53 1.02 -1.35 13.27
CA VAL A 53 1.43 -2.68 13.76
C VAL A 53 2.83 -3.06 13.24
N PHE A 54 3.14 -2.75 11.98
CA PHE A 54 4.45 -3.06 11.41
C PHE A 54 5.57 -2.13 11.90
N ASN A 55 5.29 -0.84 12.11
CA ASN A 55 6.30 0.09 12.65
C ASN A 55 6.47 -0.01 14.17
N GLU A 56 5.43 -0.30 14.96
CA GLU A 56 5.55 -0.48 16.42
C GLU A 56 6.45 -1.68 16.76
N ARG A 57 6.40 -2.75 15.96
CA ARG A 57 7.28 -3.92 16.12
C ARG A 57 8.77 -3.64 15.92
N ARG A 58 9.16 -2.46 15.41
CA ARG A 58 10.57 -2.05 15.31
C ARG A 58 11.10 -1.33 16.57
N THR A 59 10.25 -1.04 17.55
CA THR A 59 10.62 -0.20 18.72
C THR A 59 10.70 -0.98 20.04
N ASN A 60 10.74 -2.32 20.02
CA ASN A 60 10.88 -3.13 21.24
C ASN A 60 12.08 -4.07 21.13
#